data_AF-A0A520GKK8-F1
#
_entry.id   AF-A0A520GKK8-F1
#
_cell.length_a   1.000
_cell.length_b   1.000
_cell.length_c   1.000
_cell.angle_alpha   90.00
_cell.angle_beta   90.00
_cell.angle_gamma   90.00
#
_symmetry.space_group_name_H-M   'P 1'
#
loop_
_entity.id
_entity.type
_entity.pdbx_description
1 polymer ?
#
loop_
_entity_poly.entity_id
_entity_poly.type
_entity_poly.pdbx_seq_one_letter_code
_entity_poly.pdbx_strand_id
1 'polypeptide(L)'
;MFAVETTAHEVPVDPPPTGVPPTPPHLPPAPPPEGDPPTVEPPLVDPIITPPPAGDPPLNAVALGRIHARRLREVYRSAGWPCCDAVEVDLLAAGLLERVRSAQGHETLRVTDGGISHIASALVVNRTAMSAHEALVERVAREMTRGGRIAWRGLSLRARLPPKEEGGKPRWCIARPDVFSIRNTSIEAYAHPVVHEIKVSRADLLGDLKKSDKRAAYLDLGGECWYVLGNDARGRCIARPDEVPEGCGVLVLDESGQLIVARAALHRPVERIPFGVWMALAKAQPLRGFDEEAQELLGH
;
A
#
# COMPACT_ATOMS: atom_id res chain seq x y z
N MET A 1 -37.34 54.79 -2.16
CA MET A 1 -36.67 55.94 -1.51
C MET A 1 -35.17 55.70 -1.62
N PHE A 2 -34.60 56.14 -2.74
CA PHE A 2 -33.15 56.28 -2.96
C PHE A 2 -33.04 57.50 -3.88
N ALA A 3 -32.44 58.58 -3.38
CA ALA A 3 -32.05 59.73 -4.17
C ALA A 3 -30.56 59.90 -3.91
N VAL A 4 -29.76 59.74 -4.97
CA VAL A 4 -28.34 60.05 -4.99
C VAL A 4 -28.17 60.99 -6.17
N GLU A 5 -27.96 62.27 -5.85
CA GLU A 5 -27.62 63.30 -6.82
C GLU A 5 -26.11 63.32 -7.04
N THR A 6 -25.76 63.40 -8.33
CA THR A 6 -24.42 63.48 -8.87
C THR A 6 -23.98 64.94 -8.96
N THR A 7 -22.79 65.28 -8.46
CA THR A 7 -21.98 66.37 -9.04
C THR A 7 -20.50 66.03 -8.93
N ALA A 8 -19.77 66.25 -10.02
CA ALA A 8 -18.33 66.08 -10.15
C ALA A 8 -17.68 67.42 -10.53
N HIS A 9 -16.35 67.48 -10.34
CA HIS A 9 -15.36 68.53 -10.67
C HIS A 9 -15.02 69.48 -9.53
N GLU A 10 -13.77 69.44 -9.04
CA GLU A 10 -12.61 70.16 -9.62
C GLU A 10 -11.30 69.74 -8.92
N VAL A 11 -10.18 69.85 -9.63
CA VAL A 11 -8.76 69.67 -9.25
C VAL A 11 -8.10 71.06 -9.44
N PRO A 12 -6.90 71.45 -8.92
CA PRO A 12 -5.86 70.82 -8.07
C PRO A 12 -5.43 71.72 -6.87
N VAL A 13 -4.42 71.29 -6.09
CA VAL A 13 -3.18 72.05 -5.74
C VAL A 13 -2.46 71.33 -4.58
N ASP A 14 -1.16 71.05 -4.76
CA ASP A 14 -0.26 70.49 -3.72
C ASP A 14 0.02 71.49 -2.58
N PRO A 15 0.13 71.00 -1.34
CA PRO A 15 0.89 71.65 -0.28
C PRO A 15 2.12 70.84 0.20
N PRO A 16 3.05 71.49 0.93
CA PRO A 16 4.50 71.21 0.95
C PRO A 16 4.93 70.24 2.08
N PRO A 17 6.23 69.91 2.25
CA PRO A 17 6.63 68.75 3.05
C PRO A 17 6.59 69.05 4.54
N THR A 18 6.12 68.06 5.30
CA THR A 18 6.21 67.97 6.76
C THR A 18 7.12 66.77 7.05
N GLY A 19 8.14 66.79 7.91
CA GLY A 19 8.39 67.52 9.14
C GLY A 19 8.91 66.45 10.11
N VAL A 20 10.18 66.50 10.48
CA VAL A 20 10.83 65.53 11.39
C VAL A 20 10.49 65.88 12.86
N PRO A 21 10.10 64.90 13.69
CA PRO A 21 10.07 65.07 15.16
C PRO A 21 10.99 64.03 15.87
N PRO A 22 11.33 64.20 17.16
CA PRO A 22 12.63 64.71 17.60
C PRO A 22 13.56 63.69 18.29
N THR A 23 14.82 64.11 18.40
CA THR A 23 15.97 63.45 19.02
C THR A 23 15.83 63.25 20.54
N PRO A 24 16.16 62.07 21.11
CA PRO A 24 16.37 61.88 22.54
C PRO A 24 17.72 62.48 23.03
N PRO A 25 17.87 62.76 24.34
CA PRO A 25 18.88 63.67 24.87
C PRO A 25 20.34 63.15 24.82
N HIS A 26 21.26 64.11 24.74
CA HIS A 26 22.72 63.96 24.77
C HIS A 26 23.23 63.23 26.02
N LEU A 27 24.03 62.19 25.82
CA LEU A 27 24.94 61.62 26.82
C LEU A 27 26.35 62.24 26.67
N PRO A 28 27.10 62.43 27.76
CA PRO A 28 28.42 63.07 27.75
C PRO A 28 29.49 62.23 27.03
N PRO A 29 30.58 62.85 26.52
CA PRO A 29 31.57 62.18 25.69
C PRO A 29 32.42 61.19 26.48
N ALA A 30 32.65 60.01 25.89
CA ALA A 30 33.62 59.04 26.36
C ALA A 30 35.05 59.44 25.88
N PRO A 31 36.10 59.11 26.66
CA PRO A 31 37.49 59.55 26.45
C PRO A 31 38.14 59.00 25.17
N PRO A 32 39.25 59.61 24.69
CA PRO A 32 39.95 59.20 23.46
C PRO A 32 40.56 57.79 23.56
N PRO A 33 40.76 57.11 22.42
CA PRO A 33 41.18 55.70 22.39
C PRO A 33 42.61 55.53 22.93
N GLU A 34 42.78 54.64 23.91
CA GLU A 34 44.08 54.09 24.27
C GLU A 34 44.55 53.19 23.13
N GLY A 35 45.67 53.56 22.50
CA GLY A 35 46.34 52.78 21.47
C GLY A 35 46.92 51.47 22.01
N ASP A 36 47.05 50.49 21.12
CA ASP A 36 47.49 49.14 21.45
C ASP A 36 48.81 49.10 22.26
N PRO A 37 48.87 48.38 23.39
CA PRO A 37 50.13 48.05 24.01
C PRO A 37 50.93 47.07 23.13
N PRO A 38 52.28 47.12 23.13
CA PRO A 38 53.11 46.25 22.31
C PRO A 38 52.96 44.78 22.68
N THR A 39 53.12 43.90 21.68
CA THR A 39 53.01 42.44 21.80
C THR A 39 53.99 41.89 22.84
N VAL A 40 53.46 41.50 24.00
CA VAL A 40 54.19 40.66 24.97
C VAL A 40 53.65 39.24 24.82
N GLU A 41 54.52 38.31 24.42
CA GLU A 41 54.21 36.89 24.30
C GLU A 41 53.78 36.31 25.66
N PRO A 42 52.54 35.81 25.83
CA PRO A 42 52.17 35.06 27.02
C PRO A 42 52.84 33.67 27.01
N PRO A 43 53.18 33.10 28.18
CA PRO A 43 53.94 31.86 28.27
C PRO A 43 53.16 30.68 27.68
N LEU A 44 53.86 29.81 26.94
CA LEU A 44 53.34 28.52 26.48
C LEU A 44 52.90 27.68 27.69
N VAL A 45 51.59 27.52 27.84
CA VAL A 45 51.00 26.42 28.60
C VAL A 45 50.46 25.44 27.58
N ASP A 46 50.97 24.21 27.58
CA ASP A 46 50.45 23.15 26.73
C ASP A 46 48.94 23.03 26.94
N PRO A 47 48.11 23.04 25.87
CA PRO A 47 46.69 22.88 26.02
C PRO A 47 46.42 21.51 26.66
N ILE A 48 45.72 21.53 27.79
CA ILE A 48 45.01 20.36 28.28
C ILE A 48 44.15 19.87 27.11
N ILE A 49 44.49 18.71 26.56
CA ILE A 49 43.64 18.01 25.60
C ILE A 49 42.43 17.51 26.39
N THR A 50 41.42 18.36 26.50
CA THR A 50 40.07 17.90 26.84
C THR A 50 39.63 17.05 25.65
N PRO A 51 39.29 15.76 25.83
CA PRO A 51 38.66 15.02 24.74
C PRO A 51 37.42 15.80 24.29
N PRO A 52 37.10 15.82 22.99
CA PRO A 52 35.91 16.51 22.51
C PRO A 52 34.70 15.99 23.31
N PRO A 53 33.74 16.84 23.70
CA PRO A 53 32.48 16.32 24.20
C PRO A 53 31.97 15.34 23.14
N ALA A 54 31.65 14.12 23.56
CA ALA A 54 31.04 13.11 22.71
C ALA A 54 29.95 13.81 21.92
N GLY A 55 30.13 13.86 20.59
CA GLY A 55 29.29 14.65 19.71
C GLY A 55 27.82 14.41 20.04
N ASP A 56 27.03 15.48 20.03
CA ASP A 56 25.59 15.39 20.15
C ASP A 56 25.10 14.21 19.29
N PRO A 57 24.28 13.29 19.83
CA PRO A 57 23.70 12.23 19.01
C PRO A 57 23.02 12.90 17.81
N PRO A 58 23.10 12.34 16.58
CA PRO A 58 22.54 13.00 15.41
C PRO A 58 21.06 13.32 15.67
N LEU A 59 20.79 14.60 15.89
CA LEU A 59 19.46 15.19 15.98
C LEU A 59 18.89 15.11 14.57
N ASN A 60 18.21 14.00 14.28
CA ASN A 60 17.07 13.83 13.37
C ASN A 60 16.97 12.37 12.93
N ALA A 61 16.51 11.49 13.82
CA ALA A 61 15.91 10.24 13.36
C ALA A 61 14.62 10.61 12.62
N VAL A 62 14.68 10.68 11.29
CA VAL A 62 13.51 10.95 10.46
C VAL A 62 12.45 9.90 10.79
N ALA A 63 11.28 10.36 11.25
CA ALA A 63 10.19 9.46 11.60
C ALA A 63 9.56 8.88 10.31
N LEU A 64 10.07 7.74 9.86
CA LEU A 64 9.59 7.08 8.66
C LEU A 64 8.19 6.49 8.88
N GLY A 65 7.24 6.91 8.06
CA GLY A 65 5.85 6.48 8.09
C GLY A 65 5.47 5.54 6.95
N ARG A 66 4.16 5.23 6.85
CA ARG A 66 3.62 4.34 5.80
C ARG A 66 3.89 4.85 4.38
N ILE A 67 3.94 6.17 4.21
CA ILE A 67 4.20 6.81 2.91
C ILE A 67 5.64 6.52 2.44
N HIS A 68 6.62 6.58 3.34
CA HIS A 68 8.02 6.21 3.08
C HIS A 68 8.15 4.73 2.73
N ALA A 69 7.51 3.84 3.49
CA ALA A 69 7.50 2.40 3.20
C ALA A 69 6.82 2.06 1.86
N ARG A 70 5.82 2.83 1.44
CA ARG A 70 5.23 2.71 0.09
C ARG A 70 6.22 3.16 -0.97
N ARG A 71 6.80 4.36 -0.84
CA ARG A 71 7.74 4.92 -1.82
C ARG A 71 8.97 4.05 -1.99
N LEU A 72 9.53 3.52 -0.89
CA LEU A 72 10.67 2.60 -0.92
C LEU A 72 10.39 1.34 -1.75
N ARG A 73 9.17 0.77 -1.64
CA ARG A 73 8.72 -0.37 -2.47
C ARG A 73 8.39 -0.01 -3.91
N GLU A 74 8.02 1.23 -4.20
CA GLU A 74 7.86 1.72 -5.57
C GLU A 74 9.22 1.84 -6.25
N VAL A 75 10.21 2.44 -5.58
CA VAL A 75 11.58 2.55 -6.08
C VAL A 75 12.17 1.16 -6.32
N TYR A 76 12.05 0.23 -5.37
CA TYR A 76 12.52 -1.17 -5.53
C TYR A 76 11.96 -1.90 -6.76
N ARG A 77 10.73 -1.58 -7.17
CA ARG A 77 10.06 -2.21 -8.33
C ARG A 77 10.22 -1.44 -9.64
N SER A 78 10.93 -0.31 -9.61
CA SER A 78 11.05 0.61 -10.74
C SER A 78 12.51 0.79 -11.14
N ALA A 79 12.75 1.56 -12.21
CA ALA A 79 14.09 1.94 -12.64
C ALA A 79 14.74 3.05 -11.78
N GLY A 80 14.10 3.48 -10.68
CA GLY A 80 14.71 4.41 -9.73
C GLY A 80 14.69 5.88 -10.17
N TRP A 81 13.66 6.34 -10.88
CA TRP A 81 13.61 7.75 -11.28
C TRP A 81 13.44 8.70 -10.08
N PRO A 82 14.29 9.74 -9.93
CA PRO A 82 14.15 10.72 -8.85
C PRO A 82 12.81 11.46 -8.94
N CYS A 83 12.18 11.65 -7.78
CA CYS A 83 10.95 12.42 -7.62
C CYS A 83 11.21 13.81 -7.04
N CYS A 84 12.37 14.02 -6.41
CA CYS A 84 12.81 15.27 -5.80
C CYS A 84 11.79 15.85 -4.81
N ASP A 85 11.09 14.98 -4.06
CA ASP A 85 10.09 15.35 -3.05
C ASP A 85 10.62 15.13 -1.62
N ALA A 86 9.89 15.62 -0.62
CA ALA A 86 10.29 15.49 0.79
C ALA A 86 10.40 14.02 1.25
N VAL A 87 9.59 13.12 0.69
CA VAL A 87 9.63 11.68 1.03
C VAL A 87 10.93 11.05 0.54
N GLU A 88 11.41 11.45 -0.65
CA GLU A 88 12.72 11.06 -1.16
C GLU A 88 13.85 11.56 -0.27
N VAL A 89 13.81 12.84 0.13
CA VAL A 89 14.83 13.44 1.03
C VAL A 89 14.92 12.66 2.34
N ASP A 90 13.77 12.35 2.94
CA ASP A 90 13.68 11.57 4.17
C ASP A 90 14.29 10.16 4.01
N LEU A 91 14.02 9.49 2.88
CA LEU A 91 14.54 8.15 2.60
C LEU A 91 16.05 8.13 2.30
N LEU A 92 16.56 9.19 1.66
CA LEU A 92 17.99 9.40 1.44
C LEU A 92 18.71 9.71 2.77
N ALA A 93 18.14 10.60 3.59
CA ALA A 93 18.68 10.94 4.91
C ALA A 93 18.70 9.75 5.87
N ALA A 94 17.70 8.87 5.78
CA ALA A 94 17.65 7.61 6.51
C ALA A 94 18.56 6.51 5.94
N GLY A 95 19.27 6.76 4.84
CA GLY A 95 20.17 5.80 4.19
C GLY A 95 19.47 4.59 3.58
N LEU A 96 18.15 4.65 3.35
CA LEU A 96 17.37 3.56 2.72
C LEU A 96 17.40 3.65 1.19
N LEU A 97 17.71 4.82 0.66
CA LEU A 97 17.99 5.06 -0.75
C LEU A 97 19.39 5.66 -0.90
N GLU A 98 19.99 5.44 -2.07
CA GLU A 98 21.22 6.11 -2.52
C GLU A 98 21.02 6.70 -3.92
N ARG A 99 21.73 7.80 -4.22
CA ARG A 99 21.78 8.38 -5.57
C ARG A 99 22.94 7.78 -6.34
N VAL A 100 22.66 7.24 -7.53
CA VAL A 100 23.63 6.67 -8.44
C VAL A 100 23.66 7.50 -9.71
N ARG A 101 24.83 8.01 -10.08
CA ARG A 101 25.04 8.65 -11.38
C ARG A 101 25.36 7.60 -12.43
N SER A 102 24.60 7.60 -13.51
CA SER A 102 24.92 6.78 -14.66
C SER A 102 26.14 7.33 -15.41
N ALA A 103 26.75 6.49 -16.26
CA ALA A 103 27.83 6.91 -17.16
C ALA A 103 27.41 8.04 -18.13
N GLN A 104 26.10 8.23 -18.33
CA GLN A 104 25.51 9.27 -19.17
C GLN A 104 25.18 10.54 -18.38
N GLY A 105 25.55 10.61 -17.09
CA GLY A 105 25.44 11.79 -16.24
C GLY A 105 24.09 12.00 -15.54
N HIS A 106 23.09 11.16 -15.80
CA HIS A 106 21.79 11.26 -15.12
C HIS A 106 21.80 10.54 -13.76
N GLU A 107 21.11 11.10 -12.76
CA GLU A 107 20.96 10.52 -11.43
C GLU A 107 19.73 9.59 -11.37
N THR A 108 19.91 8.44 -10.74
CA THR A 108 18.85 7.48 -10.39
C THR A 108 18.94 7.14 -8.91
N LEU A 109 17.84 6.67 -8.34
CA LEU A 109 17.73 6.18 -6.98
C LEU A 109 17.84 4.67 -6.97
N ARG A 110 18.72 4.15 -6.11
CA ARG A 110 18.81 2.73 -5.81
C ARG A 110 18.42 2.50 -4.36
N VAL A 111 17.75 1.39 -4.10
CA VAL A 111 17.48 0.93 -2.74
C VAL A 111 18.76 0.33 -2.17
N THR A 112 19.22 0.84 -1.02
CA THR A 112 20.42 0.35 -0.33
C THR A 112 20.15 -1.00 0.35
N ASP A 113 21.18 -1.71 0.80
CA ASP A 113 21.00 -2.94 1.58
C ASP A 113 20.24 -2.71 2.89
N GLY A 114 20.40 -1.52 3.51
CA GLY A 114 19.58 -1.08 4.64
C GLY A 114 18.11 -0.89 4.26
N GLY A 115 17.84 -0.30 3.09
CA GLY A 115 16.51 -0.20 2.49
C GLY A 115 15.88 -1.57 2.19
N ILE A 116 16.66 -2.50 1.63
CA ILE A 116 16.23 -3.88 1.38
C ILE A 116 15.90 -4.59 2.71
N SER A 117 16.75 -4.44 3.72
CA SER A 117 16.52 -5.00 5.06
C SER A 117 15.25 -4.42 5.71
N HIS A 118 14.98 -3.13 5.51
CA HIS A 118 13.76 -2.48 5.98
C HIS A 118 12.50 -2.99 5.24
N ILE A 119 12.58 -3.20 3.93
CA ILE A 119 11.51 -3.86 3.17
C ILE A 119 11.29 -5.28 3.69
N ALA A 120 12.38 -6.02 3.90
CA ALA A 120 12.35 -7.41 4.35
C ALA A 120 11.77 -7.53 5.76
N SER A 121 12.13 -6.66 6.71
CA SER A 121 11.60 -6.68 8.08
C SER A 121 10.10 -6.39 8.10
N ALA A 122 9.61 -5.45 7.30
CA ALA A 122 8.18 -5.22 7.13
C ALA A 122 7.46 -6.45 6.53
N LEU A 123 8.11 -7.16 5.59
CA LEU A 123 7.58 -8.42 5.06
C LEU A 123 7.67 -9.56 6.07
N VAL A 124 8.66 -9.59 6.97
CA VAL A 124 8.78 -10.61 8.03
C VAL A 124 7.72 -10.36 9.10
N VAL A 125 7.56 -9.13 9.59
CA VAL A 125 6.51 -8.77 10.57
C VAL A 125 5.11 -9.10 10.00
N ASN A 126 4.86 -8.80 8.72
CA ASN A 126 3.61 -9.18 8.06
C ASN A 126 3.47 -10.70 7.87
N ARG A 127 4.57 -11.44 7.67
CA ARG A 127 4.57 -12.92 7.56
C ARG A 127 4.42 -13.61 8.92
N THR A 128 5.06 -13.12 9.97
CA THR A 128 4.94 -13.63 11.34
C THR A 128 3.60 -13.28 11.97
N ALA A 129 2.96 -12.21 11.50
CA ALA A 129 1.60 -11.83 11.83
C ALA A 129 0.61 -12.16 10.69
N MET A 130 0.82 -13.27 9.95
CA MET A 130 -0.23 -13.75 9.05
C MET A 130 -1.49 -13.97 9.89
N SER A 131 -2.48 -13.10 9.69
CA SER A 131 -3.77 -13.29 10.33
C SER A 131 -4.30 -14.67 9.93
N ALA A 132 -5.13 -15.28 10.79
CA ALA A 132 -5.76 -16.57 10.47
C ALA A 132 -6.42 -16.55 9.07
N HIS A 133 -6.94 -15.38 8.65
CA HIS A 133 -7.45 -15.14 7.31
C HIS A 133 -6.37 -15.33 6.24
N GLU A 134 -5.28 -14.56 6.29
CA GLU A 134 -4.20 -14.62 5.29
C GLU A 134 -3.59 -16.03 5.19
N ALA A 135 -3.43 -16.73 6.32
CA ALA A 135 -2.94 -18.10 6.35
C ALA A 135 -3.89 -19.06 5.61
N LEU A 136 -5.20 -18.90 5.80
CA LEU A 136 -6.20 -19.69 5.10
C LEU A 136 -6.31 -19.30 3.62
N VAL A 137 -6.20 -18.02 3.26
CA VAL A 137 -6.13 -17.57 1.85
C VAL A 137 -4.94 -18.22 1.14
N GLU A 138 -3.75 -18.21 1.76
CA GLU A 138 -2.56 -18.86 1.20
C GLU A 138 -2.77 -20.36 1.01
N ARG A 139 -3.33 -21.05 2.03
CA ARG A 139 -3.61 -22.48 1.96
C ARG A 139 -4.57 -22.82 0.82
N VAL A 140 -5.68 -22.10 0.68
CA VAL A 140 -6.64 -22.30 -0.41
C VAL A 140 -6.00 -22.07 -1.76
N ALA A 141 -5.23 -20.98 -1.92
CA ALA A 141 -4.58 -20.69 -3.18
C ALA A 141 -3.54 -21.76 -3.57
N ARG A 142 -2.77 -22.29 -2.60
CA ARG A 142 -1.85 -23.42 -2.82
C ARG A 142 -2.59 -24.71 -3.18
N GLU A 143 -3.74 -24.96 -2.56
CA GLU A 143 -4.54 -26.13 -2.90
C GLU A 143 -5.11 -26.06 -4.33
N MET A 144 -5.50 -24.86 -4.77
CA MET A 144 -5.90 -24.63 -6.16
C MET A 144 -4.75 -24.89 -7.13
N THR A 145 -3.53 -24.42 -6.83
CA THR A 145 -2.37 -24.68 -7.69
C THR A 145 -1.96 -26.15 -7.70
N ARG A 146 -2.03 -26.83 -6.56
CA ARG A 146 -1.82 -28.29 -6.45
C ARG A 146 -2.85 -29.07 -7.27
N GLY A 147 -4.07 -28.56 -7.40
CA GLY A 147 -5.11 -29.07 -8.29
C GLY A 147 -4.94 -28.71 -9.77
N GLY A 148 -3.79 -28.18 -10.18
CA GLY A 148 -3.49 -27.83 -11.58
C GLY A 148 -4.14 -26.52 -12.06
N ARG A 149 -4.65 -25.70 -11.15
CA ARG A 149 -5.26 -24.40 -11.49
C ARG A 149 -4.22 -23.28 -11.40
N ILE A 150 -4.43 -22.22 -12.15
CA ILE A 150 -3.68 -20.96 -11.96
C ILE A 150 -4.47 -20.13 -10.96
N ALA A 151 -3.84 -19.71 -9.86
CA ALA A 151 -4.50 -19.01 -8.77
C ALA A 151 -3.85 -17.65 -8.47
N TRP A 152 -4.67 -16.67 -8.11
CA TRP A 152 -4.28 -15.32 -7.73
C TRP A 152 -4.92 -14.94 -6.39
N ARG A 153 -4.24 -14.06 -5.66
CA ARG A 153 -4.72 -13.42 -4.42
C ARG A 153 -4.72 -11.91 -4.58
N GLY A 154 -5.54 -11.22 -3.78
CA GLY A 154 -5.49 -9.75 -3.67
C GLY A 154 -5.89 -9.00 -4.95
N LEU A 155 -6.75 -9.60 -5.78
CA LEU A 155 -7.23 -8.96 -7.00
C LEU A 155 -8.25 -7.86 -6.70
N SER A 156 -8.37 -6.90 -7.62
CA SER A 156 -9.49 -5.95 -7.68
C SER A 156 -10.10 -6.02 -9.07
N LEU A 157 -11.26 -6.65 -9.17
CA LEU A 157 -11.92 -7.00 -10.43
C LEU A 157 -13.22 -6.23 -10.58
N ARG A 158 -13.48 -5.74 -11.78
CA ARG A 158 -14.76 -5.09 -12.10
C ARG A 158 -15.80 -6.16 -12.39
N ALA A 159 -16.88 -6.18 -11.61
CA ALA A 159 -17.98 -7.14 -11.75
C ALA A 159 -19.28 -6.40 -12.07
N ARG A 160 -20.15 -7.06 -12.84
CA ARG A 160 -21.48 -6.57 -13.18
C ARG A 160 -22.48 -7.10 -12.16
N LEU A 161 -23.32 -6.20 -11.67
CA LEU A 161 -24.41 -6.50 -10.76
C LEU A 161 -25.76 -6.34 -11.47
N PRO A 162 -26.77 -7.10 -11.05
CA PRO A 162 -28.12 -6.88 -11.53
C PRO A 162 -28.61 -5.46 -11.18
N PRO A 163 -29.58 -4.94 -11.96
CA PRO A 163 -30.32 -3.74 -11.59
C PRO A 163 -30.92 -3.85 -10.18
N LYS A 164 -31.12 -2.72 -9.50
CA LYS A 164 -31.85 -2.71 -8.21
C LYS A 164 -33.35 -2.89 -8.39
N GLU A 165 -33.87 -2.38 -9.51
CA GLU A 165 -35.28 -2.37 -9.87
C GLU A 165 -35.45 -3.11 -11.19
N GLU A 166 -36.58 -3.79 -11.34
CA GLU A 166 -36.92 -4.53 -12.55
C GLU A 166 -36.94 -3.60 -13.77
N GLY A 167 -36.31 -4.01 -14.88
CA GLY A 167 -36.13 -3.17 -16.07
C GLY A 167 -35.04 -2.09 -15.97
N GLY A 168 -34.38 -1.94 -14.81
CA GLY A 168 -33.31 -0.99 -14.61
C GLY A 168 -32.00 -1.34 -15.35
N LYS A 169 -31.02 -0.44 -15.28
CA LYS A 169 -29.68 -0.66 -15.87
C LYS A 169 -28.81 -1.53 -14.97
N PRO A 170 -27.94 -2.38 -15.54
CA PRO A 170 -26.97 -3.14 -14.76
C PRO A 170 -26.02 -2.18 -14.03
N ARG A 171 -25.60 -2.57 -12.84
CA ARG A 171 -24.68 -1.81 -12.00
C ARG A 171 -23.29 -2.43 -12.09
N TRP A 172 -22.28 -1.66 -11.68
CA TRP A 172 -20.90 -2.14 -11.66
C TRP A 172 -20.31 -1.91 -10.28
N CYS A 173 -19.49 -2.85 -9.80
CA CYS A 173 -18.73 -2.69 -8.58
C CYS A 173 -17.30 -3.22 -8.75
N ILE A 174 -16.42 -2.85 -7.83
CA ILE A 174 -15.11 -3.50 -7.68
C ILE A 174 -15.25 -4.62 -6.65
N ALA A 175 -15.06 -5.85 -7.10
CA ALA A 175 -15.00 -7.05 -6.30
C ALA A 175 -13.54 -7.39 -5.97
N ARG A 176 -13.30 -7.88 -4.75
CA ARG A 176 -11.98 -8.24 -4.25
C ARG A 176 -12.01 -9.67 -3.71
N PRO A 177 -11.98 -10.68 -4.59
CA PRO A 177 -11.98 -12.07 -4.14
C PRO A 177 -10.70 -12.36 -3.35
N ASP A 178 -10.82 -13.15 -2.28
CA ASP A 178 -9.64 -13.58 -1.52
C ASP A 178 -8.74 -14.49 -2.37
N VAL A 179 -9.34 -15.48 -3.04
CA VAL A 179 -8.68 -16.30 -4.06
C VAL A 179 -9.52 -16.36 -5.33
N PHE A 180 -8.90 -16.07 -6.46
CA PHE A 180 -9.47 -16.30 -7.78
C PHE A 180 -8.63 -17.34 -8.51
N SER A 181 -9.26 -18.28 -9.22
CA SER A 181 -8.50 -19.29 -9.98
C SER A 181 -9.17 -19.68 -11.29
N ILE A 182 -8.37 -20.08 -12.26
CA ILE A 182 -8.82 -20.65 -13.54
C ILE A 182 -8.12 -21.98 -13.78
N ARG A 183 -8.71 -22.87 -14.58
CA ARG A 183 -8.01 -24.06 -15.08
C ARG A 183 -6.85 -23.65 -15.97
N ASN A 184 -5.75 -24.39 -15.89
CA ASN A 184 -4.68 -24.27 -16.87
C ASN A 184 -5.12 -24.95 -18.18
N THR A 185 -5.45 -24.16 -19.20
CA THR A 185 -6.00 -24.64 -20.48
C THR A 185 -5.64 -23.68 -21.61
N SER A 186 -5.55 -24.19 -22.84
CA SER A 186 -5.37 -23.39 -24.06
C SER A 186 -6.69 -22.93 -24.69
N ILE A 187 -7.83 -23.39 -24.17
CA ILE A 187 -9.17 -23.08 -24.70
C ILE A 187 -9.90 -22.16 -23.70
N GLU A 188 -10.18 -20.92 -24.11
CA GLU A 188 -10.79 -19.88 -23.25
C GLU A 188 -12.08 -20.36 -22.56
N ALA A 189 -12.97 -21.02 -23.30
CA ALA A 189 -14.25 -21.51 -22.77
C ALA A 189 -14.09 -22.57 -21.66
N TYR A 190 -12.92 -23.20 -21.55
CA TYR A 190 -12.63 -24.20 -20.51
C TYR A 190 -11.90 -23.61 -19.31
N ALA A 191 -11.63 -22.30 -19.31
CA ALA A 191 -10.89 -21.64 -18.23
C ALA A 191 -11.60 -21.78 -16.86
N HIS A 192 -12.92 -21.93 -16.86
CA HIS A 192 -13.71 -22.28 -15.67
C HIS A 192 -13.29 -21.45 -14.43
N PRO A 193 -13.50 -20.11 -14.46
CA PRO A 193 -13.08 -19.24 -13.36
C PRO A 193 -13.79 -19.62 -12.06
N VAL A 194 -13.17 -19.41 -10.89
CA VAL A 194 -13.76 -19.72 -9.59
C VAL A 194 -13.31 -18.70 -8.56
N VAL A 195 -14.25 -18.21 -7.76
CA VAL A 195 -13.99 -17.34 -6.60
C VAL A 195 -14.10 -18.16 -5.31
N HIS A 196 -13.09 -18.04 -4.45
CA HIS A 196 -13.15 -18.49 -3.06
C HIS A 196 -13.10 -17.27 -2.14
N GLU A 197 -14.09 -17.16 -1.28
CA GLU A 197 -14.21 -16.16 -0.22
C GLU A 197 -13.95 -16.84 1.12
N ILE A 198 -12.92 -16.39 1.82
CA ILE A 198 -12.43 -17.00 3.05
C ILE A 198 -13.09 -16.30 4.25
N LYS A 199 -13.51 -17.09 5.24
CA LYS A 199 -14.09 -16.60 6.50
C LYS A 199 -13.47 -17.33 7.68
N VAL A 200 -12.89 -16.58 8.61
CA VAL A 200 -12.22 -17.12 9.83
C VAL A 200 -12.90 -16.67 11.12
N SER A 201 -13.99 -15.92 11.04
CA SER A 201 -14.81 -15.58 12.21
C SER A 201 -16.28 -15.63 11.87
N ARG A 202 -17.10 -16.00 12.87
CA ARG A 202 -18.56 -16.05 12.73
C ARG A 202 -19.16 -14.67 12.45
N ALA A 203 -18.62 -13.62 13.06
CA ALA A 203 -19.08 -12.25 12.85
C ALA A 203 -18.85 -11.80 11.40
N ASP A 204 -17.66 -12.06 10.84
CA ASP A 204 -17.35 -11.71 9.44
C ASP A 204 -18.23 -12.50 8.47
N LEU A 205 -18.42 -13.81 8.70
CA LEU A 205 -19.33 -14.62 7.89
C LEU A 205 -20.74 -14.05 7.89
N LEU A 206 -21.35 -13.81 9.06
CA LEU A 206 -22.72 -13.31 9.15
C LEU A 206 -22.86 -11.91 8.54
N GLY A 207 -21.83 -11.07 8.62
CA GLY A 207 -21.79 -9.77 7.94
C GLY A 207 -21.72 -9.90 6.42
N ASP A 208 -21.01 -10.91 5.93
CA ASP A 208 -20.88 -11.19 4.50
C ASP A 208 -22.15 -11.78 3.88
N LEU A 209 -22.78 -12.75 4.56
CA LEU A 209 -23.97 -13.45 4.06
C LEU A 209 -25.15 -12.51 3.77
N LYS A 210 -25.22 -11.38 4.49
CA LYS A 210 -26.22 -10.31 4.28
C LYS A 210 -26.00 -9.52 2.98
N LYS A 211 -24.82 -9.60 2.37
CA LYS A 211 -24.44 -8.81 1.17
C LYS A 211 -24.70 -9.58 -0.12
N SER A 212 -25.97 -9.67 -0.52
CA SER A 212 -26.37 -10.33 -1.77
C SER A 212 -25.65 -9.79 -3.00
N ASP A 213 -25.44 -8.47 -3.08
CA ASP A 213 -24.68 -7.82 -4.17
C ASP A 213 -23.23 -8.36 -4.26
N LYS A 214 -22.55 -8.58 -3.14
CA LYS A 214 -21.18 -9.12 -3.15
C LYS A 214 -21.14 -10.52 -3.77
N ARG A 215 -22.07 -11.37 -3.37
CA ARG A 215 -22.21 -12.73 -3.92
C ARG A 215 -22.55 -12.69 -5.41
N ALA A 216 -23.45 -11.80 -5.83
CA ALA A 216 -23.79 -11.63 -7.24
C ALA A 216 -22.56 -11.20 -8.07
N ALA A 217 -21.71 -10.32 -7.53
CA ALA A 217 -20.46 -9.95 -8.18
C ALA A 217 -19.51 -11.15 -8.37
N TYR A 218 -19.38 -12.02 -7.37
CA TYR A 218 -18.52 -13.20 -7.47
C TYR A 218 -19.06 -14.23 -8.45
N LEU A 219 -20.38 -14.42 -8.49
CA LEU A 219 -21.03 -15.26 -9.50
C LEU A 219 -20.90 -14.69 -10.92
N ASP A 220 -20.86 -13.36 -11.09
CA ASP A 220 -20.58 -12.74 -12.39
C ASP A 220 -19.12 -12.96 -12.83
N LEU A 221 -18.18 -12.92 -11.88
CA LEU A 221 -16.75 -13.12 -12.18
C LEU A 221 -16.37 -14.59 -12.43
N GLY A 222 -16.89 -15.51 -11.63
CA GLY A 222 -16.48 -16.91 -11.61
C GLY A 222 -17.55 -17.90 -12.07
N GLY A 223 -18.83 -17.54 -12.09
CA GLY A 223 -19.90 -18.53 -12.22
C GLY A 223 -20.04 -19.49 -11.02
N GLU A 224 -19.02 -19.58 -10.17
CA GLU A 224 -19.02 -20.26 -8.89
C GLU A 224 -18.47 -19.35 -7.79
N CYS A 225 -19.14 -19.37 -6.65
CA CYS A 225 -18.72 -18.70 -5.43
C CYS A 225 -18.62 -19.74 -4.30
N TRP A 226 -17.41 -19.95 -3.81
CA TRP A 226 -17.10 -20.86 -2.73
C TRP A 226 -16.85 -20.09 -1.44
N TYR A 227 -17.50 -20.48 -0.35
CA TYR A 227 -17.14 -20.05 0.99
C TYR A 227 -16.18 -21.05 1.61
N VAL A 228 -15.03 -20.57 2.10
CA VAL A 228 -14.07 -21.39 2.84
C VAL A 228 -14.15 -21.01 4.30
N LEU A 229 -14.56 -21.96 5.14
CA LEU A 229 -14.79 -21.77 6.56
C LEU A 229 -13.58 -22.25 7.34
N GLY A 230 -12.92 -21.31 8.03
CA GLY A 230 -11.90 -21.60 9.02
C GLY A 230 -12.49 -22.03 10.36
N ASN A 231 -11.61 -22.12 11.36
CA ASN A 231 -11.94 -22.56 12.70
C ASN A 231 -11.91 -21.40 13.71
N ASP A 232 -12.75 -21.50 14.74
CA ASP A 232 -12.74 -20.60 15.89
C ASP A 232 -11.52 -20.87 16.81
N ALA A 233 -11.36 -20.05 17.86
CA ALA A 233 -10.26 -20.20 18.81
C ALA A 233 -10.25 -21.55 19.57
N ARG A 234 -11.32 -22.35 19.47
CA ARG A 234 -11.44 -23.70 20.06
C ARG A 234 -11.24 -24.80 19.02
N GLY A 235 -10.84 -24.45 17.79
CA GLY A 235 -10.59 -25.41 16.71
C GLY A 235 -11.86 -25.89 15.99
N ARG A 236 -13.04 -25.32 16.28
CA ARG A 236 -14.31 -25.75 15.65
C ARG A 236 -14.60 -24.89 14.43
N CYS A 237 -15.17 -25.48 13.38
CA CYS A 237 -15.61 -24.72 12.21
C CYS A 237 -16.55 -23.57 12.60
N ILE A 238 -16.35 -22.38 12.02
CA ILE A 238 -17.08 -21.16 12.41
C ILE A 238 -18.59 -21.19 12.10
N ALA A 239 -19.02 -22.09 11.21
CA ALA A 239 -20.40 -22.29 10.82
C ALA A 239 -20.61 -23.67 10.20
N ARG A 240 -21.87 -24.11 10.14
CA ARG A 240 -22.27 -25.31 9.42
C ARG A 240 -22.46 -25.00 7.92
N PRO A 241 -22.27 -25.99 7.02
CA PRO A 241 -22.44 -25.77 5.58
C PRO A 241 -23.85 -25.30 5.17
N ASP A 242 -24.88 -25.70 5.90
CA ASP A 242 -26.27 -25.31 5.66
C ASP A 242 -26.57 -23.84 6.00
N GLU A 243 -25.69 -23.17 6.76
CA GLU A 243 -25.80 -21.72 7.01
C GLU A 243 -25.37 -20.87 5.79
N VAL A 244 -24.61 -21.45 4.86
CA VAL A 244 -24.17 -20.78 3.63
C VAL A 244 -25.28 -20.86 2.57
N PRO A 245 -25.59 -19.78 1.81
CA PRO A 245 -26.63 -19.77 0.79
C PRO A 245 -26.57 -20.94 -0.18
N GLU A 246 -27.75 -21.43 -0.56
CA GLU A 246 -27.90 -22.47 -1.57
C GLU A 246 -27.28 -22.04 -2.90
N GLY A 247 -26.64 -22.98 -3.60
CA GLY A 247 -25.87 -22.73 -4.81
C GLY A 247 -24.40 -22.32 -4.59
N CYS A 248 -24.02 -21.87 -3.40
CA CYS A 248 -22.61 -21.65 -3.06
C CYS A 248 -21.93 -22.96 -2.60
N GLY A 249 -20.68 -23.13 -3.04
CA GLY A 249 -19.83 -24.20 -2.55
C GLY A 249 -19.31 -23.90 -1.15
N VAL A 250 -19.02 -24.95 -0.38
CA VAL A 250 -18.52 -24.85 0.98
C VAL A 250 -17.31 -25.77 1.14
N LEU A 251 -16.18 -25.16 1.49
CA LEU A 251 -14.99 -25.84 1.98
C LEU A 251 -14.88 -25.59 3.48
N VAL A 252 -14.54 -26.62 4.25
CA VAL A 252 -14.26 -26.52 5.68
C VAL A 252 -12.82 -26.92 5.95
N LEU A 253 -12.18 -26.23 6.89
CA LEU A 253 -10.86 -26.63 7.39
C LEU A 253 -11.04 -27.67 8.50
N ASP A 254 -10.60 -28.91 8.26
CA ASP A 254 -10.67 -29.95 9.28
C ASP A 254 -9.61 -29.77 10.38
N GLU A 255 -9.67 -30.63 11.40
CA GLU A 255 -8.75 -30.59 12.55
C GLU A 255 -7.28 -30.85 12.18
N SER A 256 -7.05 -31.55 11.06
CA SER A 256 -5.70 -31.80 10.52
C SER A 256 -5.18 -30.65 9.64
N GLY A 257 -6.01 -29.61 9.44
CA GLY A 257 -5.70 -28.46 8.60
C GLY A 257 -5.89 -28.72 7.10
N GLN A 258 -6.63 -29.77 6.72
CA GLN A 258 -6.97 -30.06 5.32
C GLN A 258 -8.29 -29.37 4.94
N LEU A 259 -8.39 -29.01 3.65
CA LEU A 259 -9.61 -28.44 3.09
C LEU A 259 -10.52 -29.56 2.60
N ILE A 260 -11.71 -29.66 3.18
CA ILE A 260 -12.70 -30.69 2.84
C ILE A 260 -13.90 -30.04 2.16
N VAL A 261 -14.31 -30.61 1.02
CA VAL A 261 -15.54 -30.19 0.33
C VAL A 261 -16.74 -30.67 1.13
N ALA A 262 -17.39 -29.75 1.84
CA ALA A 262 -18.61 -30.04 2.58
C ALA A 262 -19.86 -29.93 1.69
N ARG A 263 -19.82 -29.08 0.65
CA ARG A 263 -20.86 -28.98 -0.38
C ARG A 263 -20.28 -28.42 -1.66
N ALA A 264 -20.61 -29.01 -2.80
CA ALA A 264 -20.21 -28.49 -4.11
C ALA A 264 -20.98 -27.20 -4.46
N ALA A 265 -20.32 -26.27 -5.16
CA ALA A 265 -21.01 -25.11 -5.74
C ALA A 265 -21.89 -25.55 -6.92
N LEU A 266 -22.99 -24.82 -7.14
CA LEU A 266 -23.73 -24.93 -8.39
C LEU A 266 -22.96 -24.18 -9.48
N HIS A 267 -22.53 -24.92 -10.51
CA HIS A 267 -21.77 -24.35 -11.60
C HIS A 267 -22.66 -23.53 -12.55
N ARG A 268 -22.36 -22.23 -12.70
CA ARG A 268 -22.88 -21.43 -13.81
C ARG A 268 -21.82 -21.35 -14.92
N PRO A 269 -22.11 -21.86 -16.13
CA PRO A 269 -21.19 -21.75 -17.26
C PRO A 269 -20.80 -20.30 -17.53
N VAL A 270 -19.49 -20.05 -17.64
CA VAL A 270 -18.92 -18.78 -18.09
C VAL A 270 -18.26 -19.06 -19.44
N GLU A 271 -18.94 -18.70 -20.52
CA GLU A 271 -18.45 -18.98 -21.88
C GLU A 271 -17.14 -18.24 -22.19
N ARG A 272 -17.00 -17.01 -21.68
CA ARG A 272 -15.81 -16.17 -21.89
C ARG A 272 -15.53 -15.32 -20.66
N ILE A 273 -14.27 -15.29 -20.24
CA ILE A 273 -13.82 -14.38 -19.20
C ILE A 273 -13.80 -12.95 -19.79
N PRO A 274 -14.40 -11.95 -19.13
CA PRO A 274 -14.38 -10.59 -19.64
C PRO A 274 -12.95 -10.08 -19.82
N PHE A 275 -12.68 -9.38 -20.94
CA PHE A 275 -11.33 -8.90 -21.26
C PHE A 275 -10.71 -8.04 -20.15
N GLY A 276 -11.52 -7.24 -19.44
CA GLY A 276 -11.05 -6.46 -18.29
C GLY A 276 -10.54 -7.32 -17.13
N VAL A 277 -11.10 -8.52 -16.94
CA VAL A 277 -10.61 -9.50 -15.97
C VAL A 277 -9.29 -10.09 -16.46
N TRP A 278 -9.19 -10.48 -17.74
CA TRP A 278 -7.91 -10.92 -18.34
C TRP A 278 -6.80 -9.91 -18.15
N MET A 279 -7.07 -8.62 -18.36
CA MET A 279 -6.08 -7.55 -18.15
C MET A 279 -5.67 -7.40 -16.68
N ALA A 280 -6.58 -7.63 -15.75
CA ALA A 280 -6.25 -7.63 -14.32
C ALA A 280 -5.38 -8.85 -13.95
N LEU A 281 -5.69 -10.03 -14.49
CA LEU A 281 -4.90 -11.26 -14.27
C LEU A 281 -3.50 -11.13 -14.86
N ALA A 282 -3.35 -10.60 -16.08
CA ALA A 282 -2.06 -10.41 -16.74
C ALA A 282 -1.14 -9.40 -16.03
N LYS A 283 -1.73 -8.43 -15.32
CA LYS A 283 -0.98 -7.45 -14.50
C LYS A 283 -0.63 -7.97 -13.11
N ALA A 284 -1.25 -9.07 -12.68
CA ALA A 284 -1.06 -9.66 -11.37
C ALA A 284 -0.14 -10.88 -11.46
N GLN A 285 0.65 -11.10 -10.41
CA GLN A 285 1.48 -12.29 -10.31
C GLN A 285 0.62 -13.47 -9.79
N PRO A 286 0.43 -14.56 -10.55
CA PRO A 286 -0.18 -15.78 -10.01
C PRO A 286 0.74 -16.38 -8.94
N LEU A 287 0.15 -17.13 -8.01
CA LEU A 287 0.94 -17.95 -7.10
C LEU A 287 1.74 -18.96 -7.92
N ARG A 288 3.01 -19.14 -7.56
CA ARG A 288 3.82 -20.20 -8.15
C ARG A 288 3.13 -21.54 -7.91
N GLY A 289 3.04 -22.33 -8.97
CA GLY A 289 2.54 -23.69 -8.91
C GLY A 289 3.40 -24.55 -8.00
N PHE A 290 2.86 -25.72 -7.60
CA PHE A 290 3.70 -26.79 -7.10
C PHE A 290 4.58 -27.27 -8.29
N ASP A 291 5.87 -27.44 -8.05
CA ASP A 291 6.95 -27.40 -9.06
C ASP A 291 6.67 -28.18 -10.35
N GLU A 292 6.95 -27.53 -11.48
CA GLU A 292 7.17 -28.19 -12.78
C GLU A 292 8.31 -29.25 -12.68
N GLU A 293 9.23 -29.11 -11.71
CA GLU A 293 10.32 -30.06 -11.40
C GLU A 293 9.80 -31.43 -10.91
N ALA A 294 8.63 -31.50 -10.26
CA ALA A 294 8.06 -32.79 -9.85
C ALA A 294 7.57 -33.62 -11.04
N GLN A 295 7.32 -32.97 -12.19
CA GLN A 295 6.90 -33.63 -13.42
C GLN A 295 8.11 -34.15 -14.23
N GLU A 296 9.29 -33.53 -14.10
CA GLU A 296 10.56 -34.06 -14.65
C GLU A 296 11.00 -35.36 -13.93
N LEU A 297 10.72 -35.50 -12.64
CA LEU A 297 11.07 -36.69 -11.85
C LEU A 297 10.24 -37.95 -12.15
N LEU A 298 9.19 -37.84 -12.97
CA LEU A 298 8.42 -38.98 -13.48
C LEU A 298 8.90 -39.45 -14.87
N GLY A 299 9.93 -38.79 -15.42
CA GLY A 299 10.52 -39.09 -16.73
C GLY A 299 11.84 -39.87 -16.70
N HIS A 300 12.25 -40.41 -15.54
CA HIS A 300 13.46 -41.22 -15.38
C HIS A 300 13.15 -42.61 -14.83
#